data_AF-V5GA98-F1
#
_entry.id   AF-V5GA98-F1
#
_cell.length_a   1.000
_cell.length_b   1.000
_cell.length_c   1.000
_cell.angle_alpha   90.00
_cell.angle_beta   90.00
_cell.angle_gamma   90.00
#
_symmetry.space_group_name_H-M   'P 1'
#
loop_
_entity.id
_entity.type
_entity.pdbx_description
1 polymer ?
#
loop_
_entity_poly.entity_id
_entity_poly.type
_entity_poly.pdbx_seq_one_letter_code
_entity_poly.pdbx_strand_id
1 'polypeptide(L)'
;RPSTSGSIKSVPPNKWNLKFSGNLREMSLSAFLERVEELRMARCVSKEILLDSGIDLFSGKALSFYQDIRKQVHSWEELVAEFKLEFMKPNHDEDLMKEIERRTQAKEESIGIYLAIMNNYFNRLTHPISEKTKLAILSK
;
A
#
# COMPACT_ATOMS: atom_id res chain seq x y z
N ARG A 1 -16.81 39.51 4.85
CA ARG A 1 -15.82 38.40 5.03
C ARG A 1 -16.60 37.11 5.19
N PRO A 2 -16.26 36.03 4.46
CA PRO A 2 -16.52 34.70 4.99
C PRO A 2 -15.21 33.92 5.12
N SER A 3 -14.88 33.55 6.35
CA SER A 3 -13.85 32.56 6.68
C SER A 3 -14.54 31.37 7.31
N THR A 4 -15.06 30.46 6.49
CA THR A 4 -15.42 29.11 6.91
C THR A 4 -14.25 28.19 6.59
N SER A 5 -13.32 28.11 7.53
CA SER A 5 -12.36 27.01 7.60
C SER A 5 -13.14 25.74 7.93
N GLY A 6 -13.48 24.95 6.91
CA GLY A 6 -13.92 23.58 7.11
C GLY A 6 -12.74 22.78 7.63
N SER A 7 -12.60 22.66 8.95
CA SER A 7 -11.63 21.77 9.57
C SER A 7 -11.90 20.35 9.03
N ILE A 8 -10.95 19.81 8.24
CA ILE A 8 -10.99 18.42 7.79
C ILE A 8 -10.97 17.58 9.06
N LYS A 9 -12.11 16.97 9.41
CA LYS A 9 -12.23 16.15 10.60
C LYS A 9 -11.43 14.87 10.36
N SER A 10 -10.38 14.68 11.16
CA SER A 10 -9.65 13.42 11.17
C SER A 10 -10.61 12.28 11.57
N VAL A 11 -10.63 11.22 10.77
CA VAL A 11 -11.40 10.01 11.07
C VAL A 11 -10.40 8.93 11.51
N PRO A 12 -10.50 8.41 12.75
CA PRO A 12 -9.54 7.43 13.28
C PRO A 12 -9.60 6.07 12.55
N PRO A 13 -8.50 5.30 12.54
CA PRO A 13 -8.42 4.02 11.84
C PRO A 13 -9.53 2.99 12.16
N ASN A 14 -10.00 2.94 13.40
CA ASN A 14 -11.09 2.04 13.81
C ASN A 14 -12.43 2.28 13.06
N LYS A 15 -12.60 3.44 12.42
CA LYS A 15 -13.79 3.79 11.62
C LYS A 15 -13.60 3.58 10.12
N TRP A 16 -12.46 3.02 9.70
CA TRP A 16 -12.13 2.88 8.28
C TRP A 16 -12.79 1.66 7.62
N ASN A 17 -13.32 0.73 8.41
CA ASN A 17 -13.83 -0.57 7.93
C ASN A 17 -12.78 -1.30 7.05
N LEU A 18 -11.50 -1.15 7.40
CA LEU A 18 -10.36 -1.74 6.69
C LEU A 18 -9.56 -2.58 7.68
N LYS A 19 -9.39 -3.87 7.38
CA LYS A 19 -8.52 -4.76 8.14
C LYS A 19 -7.75 -5.70 7.22
N PHE A 20 -6.53 -6.03 7.61
CA PHE A 20 -5.77 -7.12 7.01
C PHE A 20 -5.79 -8.34 7.93
N SER A 21 -6.21 -9.49 7.40
CA SER A 21 -6.34 -10.75 8.16
C SER A 21 -5.06 -11.62 8.11
N GLY A 22 -4.14 -11.32 7.18
CA GLY A 22 -3.04 -12.22 6.82
C GLY A 22 -3.48 -13.32 5.84
N ASN A 23 -4.74 -13.34 5.39
CA ASN A 23 -5.20 -14.25 4.34
C ASN A 23 -5.01 -13.63 2.94
N LEU A 24 -3.97 -14.07 2.24
CA LEU A 24 -3.62 -13.56 0.90
C LEU A 24 -4.67 -13.88 -0.19
N ARG A 25 -5.67 -14.72 0.10
CA ARG A 25 -6.81 -14.96 -0.81
C ARG A 25 -7.90 -13.89 -0.70
N GLU A 26 -7.98 -13.20 0.44
CA GLU A 26 -8.96 -12.12 0.67
C GLU A 26 -8.43 -10.78 0.17
N MET A 27 -7.21 -10.43 0.59
CA MET A 27 -6.56 -9.17 0.24
C MET A 27 -5.03 -9.38 0.29
N SER A 28 -4.31 -8.88 -0.71
CA SER A 28 -2.85 -8.86 -0.66
C SER A 28 -2.35 -7.78 0.30
N LEU A 29 -1.17 -7.98 0.89
CA LEU A 29 -0.54 -6.97 1.74
C LEU A 29 -0.36 -5.64 0.99
N SER A 30 0.08 -5.67 -0.27
CA SER A 30 0.27 -4.46 -1.08
C SER A 30 -1.02 -3.67 -1.25
N ALA A 31 -2.13 -4.33 -1.58
CA ALA A 31 -3.43 -3.66 -1.77
C ALA A 31 -3.94 -3.06 -0.44
N PHE A 32 -3.73 -3.77 0.67
CA PHE A 32 -4.06 -3.24 1.99
C PHE A 32 -3.24 -1.99 2.32
N LEU A 33 -1.91 -2.01 2.14
CA LEU A 33 -1.03 -0.88 2.46
C LEU A 33 -1.32 0.35 1.59
N GLU A 34 -1.61 0.15 0.32
CA GLU A 34 -2.06 1.22 -0.57
C GLU A 34 -3.34 1.87 -0.04
N ARG A 35 -4.33 1.06 0.33
CA ARG A 35 -5.58 1.57 0.89
C ARG A 35 -5.37 2.30 2.22
N VAL A 36 -4.48 1.82 3.08
CA VAL A 36 -4.11 2.51 4.33
C VAL A 36 -3.54 3.89 4.03
N GLU A 37 -2.62 4.02 3.06
CA GLU A 37 -1.99 5.30 2.75
C GLU A 37 -2.97 6.30 2.13
N GLU A 38 -3.87 5.84 1.24
CA GLU A 38 -4.96 6.67 0.72
C GLU A 38 -5.85 7.23 1.83
N LEU A 39 -6.30 6.36 2.76
CA LEU A 39 -7.16 6.75 3.87
C LEU A 39 -6.43 7.68 4.83
N ARG A 40 -5.15 7.40 5.09
CA ARG A 40 -4.27 8.21 5.94
C ARG A 40 -4.17 9.63 5.42
N MET A 41 -3.86 9.79 4.13
CA MET A 41 -3.76 11.10 3.47
C MET A 41 -5.10 11.83 3.47
N ALA A 42 -6.18 11.15 3.08
CA ALA A 42 -7.52 11.74 3.01
C ALA A 42 -8.08 12.20 4.38
N ARG A 43 -7.61 11.60 5.47
CA ARG A 43 -8.09 11.86 6.85
C ARG A 43 -7.05 12.55 7.73
N CYS A 44 -5.94 12.98 7.14
CA CYS A 44 -4.82 13.62 7.83
C CYS A 44 -4.34 12.83 9.06
N VAL A 45 -4.27 11.51 8.95
CA VAL A 45 -3.78 10.63 10.02
C VAL A 45 -2.26 10.55 9.93
N SER A 46 -1.57 10.65 11.06
CA SER A 46 -0.12 10.52 11.10
C SER A 46 0.29 9.04 11.12
N LYS A 47 1.55 8.73 10.79
CA LYS A 47 2.04 7.35 10.78
C LYS A 47 2.19 6.77 12.18
N GLU A 48 2.43 7.63 13.17
CA GLU A 48 2.45 7.29 14.59
C GLU A 48 1.07 6.78 15.03
N ILE A 49 0.00 7.47 14.62
CA ILE A 49 -1.38 7.02 14.89
C ILE A 49 -1.64 5.66 14.21
N LEU A 50 -1.13 5.42 13.01
CA LEU A 50 -1.29 4.11 12.35
C LEU A 50 -0.61 2.99 13.14
N LEU A 51 0.62 3.22 13.60
CA LEU A 51 1.38 2.26 14.40
C LEU A 51 0.65 1.92 15.72
N ASP A 52 0.08 2.93 16.39
CA ASP A 52 -0.68 2.76 17.62
C ASP A 52 -2.08 2.15 17.40
N SER A 53 -2.63 2.31 16.20
CA SER A 53 -3.93 1.75 15.81
C SER A 53 -3.82 0.35 15.18
N GLY A 54 -2.70 -0.35 15.33
CA GLY A 54 -2.50 -1.66 14.68
C GLY A 54 -3.58 -2.69 15.04
N ILE A 55 -4.10 -2.69 16.27
CA ILE A 55 -5.22 -3.57 16.68
C ILE A 55 -6.51 -3.31 15.89
N ASP A 56 -6.69 -2.10 15.37
CA ASP A 56 -7.83 -1.72 14.55
C ASP A 56 -7.63 -2.05 13.08
N LEU A 57 -6.37 -2.11 12.63
CA LEU A 57 -5.96 -2.35 11.25
C LEU A 57 -5.72 -3.83 10.92
N PHE A 58 -5.50 -4.67 11.94
CA PHE A 58 -5.20 -6.08 11.75
C PHE A 58 -6.25 -7.00 12.40
N SER A 59 -6.34 -8.21 11.87
CA SER A 59 -7.16 -9.30 12.40
C SER A 59 -6.51 -10.65 12.09
N GLY A 60 -7.02 -11.75 12.63
CA GLY A 60 -6.53 -13.10 12.30
C GLY A 60 -5.02 -13.25 12.51
N LYS A 61 -4.33 -13.85 11.54
CA LYS A 61 -2.89 -14.13 11.59
C LYS A 61 -2.06 -12.85 11.65
N ALA A 62 -2.48 -11.82 10.91
CA ALA A 62 -1.81 -10.52 10.91
C ALA A 62 -1.84 -9.84 12.28
N LEU A 63 -2.95 -9.97 13.03
CA LEU A 63 -3.03 -9.42 14.38
C LEU A 63 -2.11 -10.17 15.35
N SER A 64 -2.07 -11.51 15.27
CA SER A 64 -1.14 -12.31 16.08
C SER A 64 0.31 -11.93 15.81
N PHE A 65 0.69 -11.78 14.54
CA PHE A 65 2.03 -11.34 14.16
C PHE A 65 2.33 -9.92 14.67
N TYR A 66 1.42 -8.96 14.48
CA TYR A 66 1.55 -7.61 15.02
C TYR A 66 1.81 -7.62 16.54
N GLN A 67 1.05 -8.40 17.30
CA GLN A 67 1.19 -8.47 18.76
C GLN A 67 2.57 -8.98 19.20
N ASP A 68 3.17 -9.91 18.44
CA ASP A 68 4.50 -10.46 18.71
C ASP A 68 5.62 -9.43 18.49
N ILE A 69 5.54 -8.69 17.38
CA ILE A 69 6.59 -7.74 16.98
C ILE A 69 6.37 -6.31 17.49
N ARG A 70 5.19 -5.96 18.03
CA ARG A 70 4.82 -4.56 18.34
C ARG A 70 5.81 -3.85 19.27
N LYS A 71 6.44 -4.58 20.20
CA LYS A 71 7.45 -4.01 21.12
C LYS A 71 8.81 -3.76 20.47
N GLN A 72 9.04 -4.31 19.28
CA GLN A 72 10.31 -4.28 18.56
C GLN A 72 10.32 -3.20 17.47
N VAL A 73 9.13 -2.84 16.95
CA VAL A 73 8.95 -1.82 15.92
C VAL A 73 8.57 -0.45 16.52
N HIS A 74 9.22 0.60 16.04
CA HIS A 74 9.10 1.97 16.54
C HIS A 74 8.57 2.97 15.51
N SER A 75 8.44 2.54 14.26
CA SER A 75 7.86 3.33 13.17
C SER A 75 6.86 2.49 12.36
N TRP A 76 5.98 3.18 11.62
CA TRP A 76 5.08 2.51 10.68
C TRP A 76 5.87 1.79 9.58
N GLU A 77 6.98 2.38 9.14
CA GLU A 77 7.90 1.83 8.15
C GLU A 77 8.52 0.51 8.61
N GLU A 78 9.02 0.44 9.85
CA GLU A 78 9.54 -0.80 10.43
C GLU A 78 8.47 -1.88 10.49
N LEU A 79 7.25 -1.53 10.95
CA LEU A 79 6.13 -2.46 10.97
C LEU A 79 5.79 -2.98 9.55
N VAL A 80 5.77 -2.10 8.56
CA VAL A 80 5.52 -2.47 7.16
C VAL A 80 6.63 -3.37 6.63
N ALA A 81 7.89 -3.12 6.99
CA ALA A 81 9.00 -3.98 6.58
C ALA A 81 8.85 -5.41 7.14
N GLU A 82 8.55 -5.55 8.43
CA GLU A 82 8.29 -6.86 9.05
C GLU A 82 7.09 -7.57 8.41
N PHE A 83 6.00 -6.83 8.15
CA PHE A 83 4.84 -7.39 7.47
C PHE A 83 5.14 -7.85 6.05
N LYS A 84 6.01 -7.15 5.33
CA LYS A 84 6.47 -7.58 4.00
C LYS A 84 7.27 -8.87 4.10
N LEU A 85 8.15 -9.02 5.09
CA LEU A 85 8.91 -10.25 5.28
C LEU A 85 8.01 -11.47 5.55
N GLU A 86 6.95 -11.28 6.34
CA GLU A 86 6.06 -12.38 6.73
C GLU A 86 4.96 -12.69 5.69
N PHE A 87 4.31 -11.66 5.14
CA PHE A 87 3.09 -11.82 4.34
C PHE A 87 3.29 -11.55 2.84
N MET A 88 4.48 -11.16 2.40
CA MET A 88 4.78 -11.07 0.97
C MET A 88 5.22 -12.42 0.43
N LYS A 89 4.85 -12.71 -0.81
CA LYS A 89 5.33 -13.93 -1.48
C LYS A 89 6.84 -13.78 -1.77
N PRO A 90 7.64 -14.85 -1.63
CA PRO A 90 9.07 -14.81 -1.95
C PRO A 90 9.38 -14.26 -3.34
N ASN A 91 8.52 -14.57 -4.33
CA ASN A 91 8.69 -14.15 -5.73
C ASN A 91 7.82 -12.95 -6.11
N HIS A 92 7.37 -12.14 -5.14
CA HIS A 92 6.43 -11.04 -5.39
C HIS A 92 6.93 -10.06 -6.46
N ASP A 93 8.18 -9.58 -6.35
CA ASP A 93 8.75 -8.67 -7.34
C ASP A 93 8.92 -9.35 -8.70
N GLU A 94 9.31 -10.62 -8.75
CA GLU A 94 9.45 -11.36 -10.01
C GLU A 94 8.12 -11.54 -10.74
N ASP A 95 7.07 -11.90 -9.99
CA ASP A 95 5.73 -12.09 -10.53
C ASP A 95 5.15 -10.74 -11.00
N LEU A 96 5.33 -9.68 -10.20
CA LEU A 96 4.90 -8.33 -10.54
C LEU A 96 5.65 -7.78 -11.76
N MET A 97 6.96 -8.04 -11.87
CA MET A 97 7.74 -7.64 -13.04
C MET A 97 7.27 -8.36 -14.31
N LYS A 98 6.91 -9.65 -14.23
CA LYS A 98 6.31 -10.35 -15.39
C LYS A 98 4.97 -9.73 -15.79
N GLU A 99 4.15 -9.28 -14.83
CA GLU A 99 2.90 -8.56 -15.12
C GLU A 99 3.17 -7.21 -15.78
N ILE A 100 4.12 -6.44 -15.24
CA ILE A 100 4.58 -5.15 -15.78
C ILE A 100 5.04 -5.31 -17.23
N GLU A 101 5.88 -6.31 -17.50
CA GLU A 101 6.45 -6.52 -18.83
C GLU A 101 5.44 -6.98 -19.87
N ARG A 102 4.35 -7.63 -19.45
CA ARG A 102 3.26 -8.09 -20.32
C ARG A 102 2.21 -7.01 -20.58
N ARG A 103 2.16 -5.97 -19.75
CA ARG A 103 1.16 -4.92 -19.86
C ARG A 103 1.53 -3.97 -21.00
N THR A 104 0.63 -3.88 -21.99
CA THR A 104 0.73 -2.93 -23.12
C THR A 104 -0.51 -2.05 -23.17
N GLN A 105 -0.40 -0.83 -23.70
CA GLN A 105 -1.54 0.08 -23.83
C GLN A 105 -2.68 -0.57 -24.65
N ALA A 106 -3.89 -0.59 -24.11
CA ALA A 106 -5.05 -1.12 -24.85
C ALA A 106 -5.50 -0.15 -25.94
N LYS A 107 -6.16 -0.66 -26.99
CA LYS A 107 -6.54 0.13 -28.17
C LYS A 107 -7.44 1.33 -27.84
N GLU A 108 -8.33 1.18 -26.86
CA GLU A 108 -9.25 2.22 -26.40
C GLU A 108 -8.75 2.95 -25.15
N GLU A 109 -7.59 2.58 -24.60
CA GLU A 109 -7.01 3.19 -23.41
C GLU A 109 -6.22 4.45 -23.77
N SER A 110 -6.48 5.55 -23.07
CA SER A 110 -5.69 6.76 -23.24
C SER A 110 -4.29 6.58 -22.65
N ILE A 111 -3.29 7.24 -23.24
CA ILE A 111 -1.91 7.18 -22.76
C ILE A 111 -1.80 7.61 -21.29
N GLY A 112 -2.59 8.60 -20.86
CA GLY A 112 -2.60 9.07 -19.48
C GLY A 112 -3.07 7.98 -18.49
N ILE A 113 -4.10 7.23 -18.84
CA ILE A 113 -4.60 6.12 -18.01
C ILE A 113 -3.61 4.96 -17.99
N TYR A 114 -3.04 4.61 -19.14
CA TYR A 114 -1.99 3.59 -19.21
C TYR A 114 -0.80 3.91 -18.31
N LEU A 115 -0.26 5.14 -18.40
CA LEU A 115 0.86 5.58 -17.57
C LEU A 115 0.53 5.58 -16.08
N ALA A 116 -0.69 5.97 -15.70
CA ALA A 116 -1.13 5.93 -14.30
C ALA A 116 -1.15 4.48 -13.76
N ILE A 117 -1.66 3.53 -14.54
CA ILE A 117 -1.66 2.10 -14.18
C ILE A 117 -0.23 1.56 -14.09
N MET A 118 0.63 1.88 -15.06
CA MET A 118 2.03 1.42 -15.04
C MET A 118 2.79 1.99 -13.84
N ASN A 119 2.58 3.26 -13.50
CA ASN A 119 3.15 3.85 -12.28
C ASN A 119 2.67 3.15 -11.01
N ASN A 120 1.39 2.74 -10.94
CA ASN A 120 0.89 1.95 -9.82
C ASN A 120 1.64 0.61 -9.69
N TYR A 121 1.84 -0.10 -10.81
CA TYR A 121 2.62 -1.34 -10.80
C TYR A 121 4.07 -1.10 -10.32
N PHE A 122 4.76 -0.08 -10.84
CA PHE A 122 6.13 0.23 -10.44
C PHE A 122 6.24 0.57 -8.95
N ASN A 123 5.27 1.29 -8.39
CA ASN A 123 5.27 1.68 -6.97
C ASN A 123 5.02 0.50 -6.02
N ARG A 124 4.52 -0.63 -6.54
CA ARG A 124 4.25 -1.85 -5.76
C ARG A 124 5.43 -2.82 -5.70
N LEU A 125 6.51 -2.55 -6.45
CA LEU A 125 7.77 -3.29 -6.34
C LEU A 125 8.44 -2.99 -4.99
N THR A 126 8.94 -4.02 -4.33
CA THR A 126 9.74 -3.84 -3.12
C THR A 126 11.11 -3.28 -3.43
N HIS A 127 11.67 -3.63 -4.58
CA HIS A 127 12.90 -3.08 -5.12
C HIS A 127 12.57 -2.14 -6.29
N PRO A 128 12.62 -0.81 -6.09
CA PRO A 128 12.34 0.12 -7.16
C PRO A 128 13.32 -0.04 -8.32
N ILE A 129 12.78 -0.04 -9.55
CA ILE A 129 13.57 -0.02 -10.78
C ILE A 129 13.89 1.40 -11.23
N SER A 130 14.97 1.56 -12.00
CA SER A 130 15.42 2.87 -12.49
C SER A 130 14.42 3.51 -13.46
N GLU A 131 14.36 4.85 -13.50
CA GLU A 131 13.55 5.59 -14.48
C GLU A 131 13.88 5.19 -15.92
N LYS A 132 15.16 4.94 -16.22
CA LYS A 132 15.61 4.44 -17.52
C LYS A 132 14.94 3.10 -17.86
N THR A 133 14.85 2.19 -16.89
CA THR A 133 14.20 0.88 -17.05
C THR A 133 12.69 1.05 -17.24
N LYS A 134 12.04 1.91 -16.46
CA LYS A 134 10.61 2.21 -16.61
C LYS A 134 10.31 2.74 -18.02
N LEU A 135 11.09 3.69 -18.52
CA LEU A 135 10.92 4.24 -19.87
C LEU A 135 11.10 3.18 -20.96
N ALA A 136 12.09 2.30 -20.83
CA ALA A 136 12.31 1.21 -21.78
C ALA A 136 11.15 0.19 -21.82
N ILE A 137 10.48 -0.04 -20.68
CA ILE A 137 9.28 -0.88 -20.60
C ILE A 137 8.08 -0.18 -21.26
N LEU A 138 7.90 1.12 -20.96
CA LEU A 138 6.78 1.91 -21.48
C LEU A 138 6.85 2.18 -22.99
N SER A 139 8.05 2.12 -23.57
CA SER A 139 8.28 2.35 -25.00
C SER A 139 8.12 1.11 -25.89
N LYS A 140 7.74 -0.04 -25.32
CA LYS A 140 7.40 -1.26 -26.08
C LYS A 140 6.04 -1.12 -26.76
#